data_AF-M0GM63-F1
#
_entry.id   AF-M0GM63-F1
#
_cell.length_a   1.000
_cell.length_b   1.000
_cell.length_c   1.000
_cell.angle_alpha   90.00
_cell.angle_beta   90.00
_cell.angle_gamma   90.00
#
_symmetry.space_group_name_H-M   'P 1'
#
loop_
_entity.id
_entity.type
_entity.pdbx_description
1 polymer ?
#
loop_
_entity_poly.entity_id
_entity_poly.type
_entity_poly.pdbx_seq_one_letter_code
_entity_poly.pdbx_strand_id
1 'polypeptide(L)'
;MVRRLVLGCGSLGGNLVGLLADRGGTVTVVTDRKGRADDLRSDGIAAREGDPADPSNYPDAVDLVIVGGQSSASNLDAARAARDRFPDAPLVVYLGDDADPSVRADIDAIADEVIDPRRIVSGRILDAVGTSHTERLNRLMRVLRNLDGRLAVVMHDNPDPDAIAAALALQAIAQRASVDADVCYFGDISHQENRALVNLLDLDLRVLDEVPADDEYAGFALVDHSRPGVNDRLPPETTIDIVIDHHPPRAPVEAAYVDLRRGVGATSTLLAEYLERLGIVPDTTVATALLFGIQVDTNDFTREVSTADFEAAAFLIPHVDVDLLERVETPSLTSETMETLARAISNRDVRGNVLTTNVGDIRERDALAQAADHLLGMEGVEVTVVYGLMDGTVYVSGRARGAKIDLGETFRDALGSIGSAGGHADMAGAQIPLGILDDVGDDSRESLATIVTDIVAGRMFETLEHATPTPSLDTDVAFEYPLDE
;
A
#
# COMPACT_ATOMS: atom_id res chain seq x y z
N MET A 1 4.62 -0.49 -41.60
CA MET A 1 4.83 -1.90 -41.21
C MET A 1 6.26 -2.00 -40.71
N VAL A 2 6.51 -2.55 -39.53
CA VAL A 2 7.85 -2.58 -38.92
C VAL A 2 8.75 -3.57 -39.66
N ARG A 3 9.94 -3.13 -40.06
CA ARG A 3 10.99 -3.93 -40.72
C ARG A 3 12.02 -4.34 -39.70
N ARG A 4 12.12 -5.63 -39.41
CA ARG A 4 13.00 -6.18 -38.38
C ARG A 4 14.17 -6.90 -39.02
N LEU A 5 15.37 -6.62 -38.55
CA LEU A 5 16.57 -7.34 -38.92
C LEU A 5 17.05 -8.18 -37.74
N VAL A 6 17.21 -9.48 -37.95
CA VAL A 6 17.79 -10.40 -36.98
C VAL A 6 19.19 -10.79 -37.46
N LEU A 7 20.21 -10.46 -36.67
CA LEU A 7 21.61 -10.77 -36.93
C LEU A 7 22.03 -11.95 -36.06
N GLY A 8 22.33 -13.07 -36.71
CA GLY A 8 22.59 -14.33 -36.05
C GLY A 8 21.32 -15.14 -35.78
N CYS A 9 21.48 -16.46 -35.74
CA CYS A 9 20.42 -17.39 -35.41
C CYS A 9 21.01 -18.53 -34.56
N GLY A 10 21.43 -18.16 -33.35
CA GLY A 10 21.84 -19.11 -32.31
C GLY A 10 20.68 -19.98 -31.81
N SER A 11 20.87 -20.70 -30.70
CA SER A 11 19.83 -21.53 -30.08
C SER A 11 18.53 -20.76 -29.78
N LEU A 12 18.64 -19.48 -29.40
CA LEU A 12 17.52 -18.59 -29.13
C LEU A 12 16.86 -18.04 -30.42
N GLY A 13 17.68 -17.78 -31.45
CA GLY A 13 17.24 -17.12 -32.68
C GLY A 13 16.24 -17.93 -33.49
N GLY A 14 16.21 -19.27 -33.33
CA GLY A 14 15.31 -20.11 -34.09
C GLY A 14 13.83 -19.94 -33.75
N ASN A 15 13.49 -19.99 -32.45
CA ASN A 15 12.11 -19.82 -31.98
C ASN A 15 11.67 -18.35 -32.00
N LEU A 16 12.60 -17.43 -31.73
CA LEU A 16 12.33 -15.99 -31.73
C LEU A 16 11.89 -15.49 -33.11
N VAL A 17 12.53 -15.96 -34.17
CA VAL A 17 12.24 -15.54 -35.55
C VAL A 17 10.81 -15.91 -35.98
N GLY A 18 10.31 -17.08 -35.57
CA GLY A 18 8.92 -17.49 -35.83
C GLY A 18 7.92 -16.58 -35.11
N LEU A 19 8.13 -16.33 -33.80
CA LEU A 19 7.28 -15.43 -33.01
C LEU A 19 7.25 -14.00 -33.55
N LEU A 20 8.37 -13.53 -34.12
CA LEU A 20 8.46 -12.21 -34.74
C LEU A 20 7.73 -12.14 -36.09
N ALA A 21 7.75 -13.23 -36.87
CA ALA A 21 7.04 -13.29 -38.15
C ALA A 21 5.51 -13.20 -37.95
N ASP A 22 4.98 -13.77 -36.87
CA ASP A 22 3.55 -13.74 -36.54
C ASP A 22 3.04 -12.38 -36.06
N ARG A 23 3.93 -11.48 -35.59
CA ARG A 23 3.55 -10.15 -35.04
C ARG A 23 3.30 -9.05 -36.07
N GLY A 24 3.20 -9.40 -37.36
CA GLY A 24 3.00 -8.46 -38.47
C GLY A 24 4.24 -7.58 -38.75
N GLY A 25 4.42 -7.13 -39.99
CA GLY A 25 5.67 -6.52 -40.45
C GLY A 25 6.51 -7.45 -41.30
N THR A 26 7.78 -7.11 -41.50
CA THR A 26 8.75 -7.97 -42.19
C THR A 26 9.88 -8.34 -41.26
N VAL A 27 10.38 -9.57 -41.40
CA VAL A 27 11.55 -10.07 -40.68
C VAL A 27 12.56 -10.51 -41.72
N THR A 28 13.78 -9.96 -41.66
CA THR A 28 14.93 -10.39 -42.44
C THR A 28 15.97 -10.96 -41.49
N VAL A 29 16.47 -12.16 -41.76
CA VAL A 29 17.50 -12.81 -40.95
C VAL A 29 18.81 -12.90 -41.72
N VAL A 30 19.93 -12.53 -41.09
CA VAL A 30 21.28 -12.80 -41.59
C VAL A 30 21.92 -13.81 -40.65
N THR A 31 22.38 -14.95 -41.18
CA THR A 31 22.99 -16.00 -40.38
C THR A 31 24.18 -16.64 -41.11
N ASP A 32 25.27 -16.82 -40.38
CA ASP A 32 26.47 -17.56 -40.77
C ASP A 32 26.30 -19.09 -40.59
N ARG A 33 25.18 -19.53 -40.00
CA ARG A 33 24.90 -20.94 -39.78
C ARG A 33 24.45 -21.59 -41.08
N LYS A 34 25.35 -22.40 -41.64
CA LYS A 34 25.11 -23.18 -42.86
C LYS A 34 23.77 -23.93 -42.82
N GLY A 35 22.97 -23.75 -43.88
CA GLY A 35 21.66 -24.40 -44.05
C GLY A 35 20.50 -23.76 -43.27
N ARG A 36 20.78 -22.92 -42.26
CA ARG A 36 19.72 -22.29 -41.46
C ARG A 36 18.90 -21.28 -42.26
N ALA A 37 19.54 -20.57 -43.19
CA ALA A 37 18.85 -19.64 -44.06
C ALA A 37 17.89 -20.36 -45.03
N ASP A 38 18.23 -21.58 -45.45
CA ASP A 38 17.36 -22.40 -46.31
C ASP A 38 16.14 -22.92 -45.54
N ASP A 39 16.33 -23.34 -44.29
CA ASP A 39 15.23 -23.73 -43.39
C ASP A 39 14.23 -22.58 -43.21
N LEU A 40 14.74 -21.39 -42.86
CA LEU A 40 13.90 -20.20 -42.63
C LEU A 40 13.15 -19.76 -43.89
N ARG A 41 13.77 -19.86 -45.07
CA ARG A 41 13.09 -19.57 -46.35
C ARG A 41 12.00 -20.59 -46.66
N SER A 42 12.19 -21.85 -46.28
CA SER A 42 11.17 -22.90 -46.44
C SER A 42 9.95 -22.62 -45.56
N ASP A 43 10.15 -21.97 -44.41
CA ASP A 43 9.10 -21.49 -43.50
C ASP A 43 8.52 -20.11 -43.92
N GLY A 44 8.89 -19.57 -45.08
CA GLY A 44 8.38 -18.31 -45.61
C GLY A 44 9.04 -17.05 -45.04
N ILE A 45 10.17 -17.18 -44.33
CA ILE A 45 10.88 -16.08 -43.68
C ILE A 45 12.07 -15.65 -44.55
N ALA A 46 12.20 -14.34 -44.79
CA ALA A 46 13.33 -13.80 -45.56
C ALA A 46 14.65 -14.01 -44.79
N ALA A 47 15.56 -14.80 -45.36
CA ALA A 47 16.85 -15.10 -44.74
C ALA A 47 18.01 -15.09 -45.75
N ARG A 48 19.18 -14.64 -45.30
CA ARG A 48 20.44 -14.61 -46.06
C ARG A 48 21.51 -15.39 -45.30
N GLU A 49 22.22 -16.26 -46.02
CA GLU A 49 23.40 -16.93 -45.48
C GLU A 49 24.60 -16.00 -45.68
N GLY A 50 25.24 -15.58 -44.59
CA GLY A 50 26.30 -14.58 -44.60
C GLY A 50 26.70 -14.15 -43.19
N ASP A 51 27.86 -13.51 -43.07
CA ASP A 51 28.37 -13.02 -41.79
C ASP A 51 27.43 -11.94 -41.21
N PRO A 52 26.86 -12.13 -40.00
CA PRO A 52 26.05 -11.13 -39.32
C PRO A 52 26.80 -9.84 -38.96
N ALA A 53 28.13 -9.81 -39.01
CA ALA A 53 28.94 -8.61 -38.81
C ALA A 53 29.30 -7.90 -40.13
N ASP A 54 28.87 -8.41 -41.29
CA ASP A 54 29.08 -7.79 -42.60
C ASP A 54 27.82 -7.03 -43.06
N PRO A 55 27.83 -5.69 -43.06
CA PRO A 55 26.69 -4.86 -43.48
C PRO A 55 26.25 -5.07 -44.93
N SER A 56 27.08 -5.67 -45.79
CA SER A 56 26.68 -5.98 -47.17
C SER A 56 25.53 -6.99 -47.23
N ASN A 57 25.33 -7.76 -46.16
CA ASN A 57 24.24 -8.72 -46.01
C ASN A 57 22.93 -8.07 -45.54
N TYR A 58 22.93 -6.79 -45.15
CA TYR A 58 21.77 -6.15 -44.53
C TYR A 58 20.76 -5.67 -45.58
N PRO A 59 19.47 -5.51 -45.23
CA PRO A 59 18.51 -4.80 -46.06
C PRO A 59 18.81 -3.28 -46.10
N ASP A 60 18.20 -2.55 -47.04
CA ASP A 60 18.46 -1.12 -47.21
C ASP A 60 17.96 -0.28 -46.03
N ALA A 61 16.90 -0.73 -45.35
CA ALA A 61 16.31 -0.01 -44.25
C ALA A 61 15.62 -0.96 -43.26
N VAL A 62 15.75 -0.63 -41.97
CA VAL A 62 15.25 -1.38 -40.83
C VAL A 62 14.66 -0.40 -39.82
N ASP A 63 13.70 -0.88 -39.04
CA ASP A 63 13.07 -0.12 -37.95
C ASP A 63 13.45 -0.70 -36.57
N LEU A 64 14.06 -1.89 -36.53
CA LEU A 64 14.53 -2.58 -35.32
C LEU A 64 15.61 -3.60 -35.71
N VAL A 65 16.70 -3.66 -34.95
CA VAL A 65 17.75 -4.67 -35.08
C VAL A 65 17.81 -5.52 -33.82
N ILE A 66 17.88 -6.84 -34.01
CA ILE A 66 18.02 -7.83 -32.94
C ILE A 66 19.27 -8.65 -33.23
N VAL A 67 20.20 -8.72 -32.29
CA VAL A 67 21.41 -9.53 -32.39
C VAL A 67 21.29 -10.76 -31.50
N GLY A 68 21.44 -11.94 -32.08
CA GLY A 68 21.20 -13.23 -31.43
C GLY A 68 22.02 -14.36 -32.05
N GLY A 69 23.34 -14.17 -32.16
CA GLY A 69 24.32 -15.14 -32.64
C GLY A 69 24.71 -16.20 -31.61
N GLN A 70 25.76 -16.96 -31.90
CA GLN A 70 26.18 -18.13 -31.13
C GLN A 70 27.13 -17.81 -29.97
N SER A 71 27.80 -16.66 -30.01
CA SER A 71 28.74 -16.23 -28.96
C SER A 71 28.65 -14.73 -28.68
N SER A 72 29.01 -14.34 -27.47
CA SER A 72 29.04 -12.95 -27.01
C SER A 72 29.95 -12.07 -27.89
N ALA A 73 31.11 -12.58 -28.32
CA ALA A 73 32.01 -11.89 -29.22
C ALA A 73 31.38 -11.65 -30.60
N SER A 74 30.76 -12.68 -31.21
CA SER A 74 30.07 -12.53 -32.49
C SER A 74 28.91 -11.54 -32.40
N ASN A 75 28.24 -11.48 -31.25
CA ASN A 75 27.14 -10.56 -31.02
C ASN A 75 27.65 -9.11 -30.87
N LEU A 76 28.79 -8.89 -30.23
CA LEU A 76 29.42 -7.58 -30.17
C LEU A 76 29.81 -7.07 -31.56
N ASP A 77 30.42 -7.92 -32.39
CA ASP A 77 30.84 -7.53 -33.74
C ASP A 77 29.63 -7.21 -34.63
N ALA A 78 28.57 -8.03 -34.59
CA ALA A 78 27.32 -7.77 -35.28
C ALA A 78 26.61 -6.51 -34.75
N ALA A 79 26.63 -6.26 -33.44
CA ALA A 79 26.05 -5.07 -32.82
C ALA A 79 26.77 -3.80 -33.24
N ARG A 80 28.11 -3.81 -33.31
CA ARG A 80 28.91 -2.68 -33.84
C ARG A 80 28.56 -2.39 -35.29
N ALA A 81 28.56 -3.41 -36.14
CA ALA A 81 28.21 -3.28 -37.55
C ALA A 81 26.77 -2.79 -37.75
N ALA A 82 25.83 -3.26 -36.92
CA ALA A 82 24.45 -2.80 -36.93
C ALA A 82 24.31 -1.33 -36.51
N ARG A 83 24.95 -0.92 -35.41
CA ARG A 83 24.90 0.45 -34.91
C ARG A 83 25.52 1.43 -35.90
N ASP A 84 26.63 1.07 -36.54
CA ASP A 84 27.27 1.90 -37.57
C ASP A 84 26.37 2.06 -38.81
N ARG A 85 25.66 1.01 -39.21
CA ARG A 85 24.80 1.03 -40.40
C ARG A 85 23.43 1.68 -40.14
N PHE A 86 22.88 1.50 -38.95
CA PHE A 86 21.54 1.93 -38.56
C PHE A 86 21.59 2.66 -37.21
N PRO A 87 22.17 3.87 -37.14
CA PRO A 87 22.38 4.58 -35.88
C PRO A 87 21.08 4.88 -35.13
N ASP A 88 19.99 5.13 -35.87
CA ASP A 88 18.68 5.50 -35.31
C ASP A 88 17.75 4.31 -35.05
N ALA A 89 18.13 3.10 -35.48
CA ALA A 89 17.30 1.91 -35.25
C ALA A 89 17.55 1.39 -33.82
N PRO A 90 16.50 1.10 -33.04
CA PRO A 90 16.65 0.40 -31.77
C PRO A 90 17.43 -0.92 -31.96
N LEU A 91 18.40 -1.15 -31.08
CA LEU A 91 19.30 -2.29 -31.12
C LEU A 91 19.15 -3.11 -29.84
N VAL A 92 18.56 -4.30 -29.98
CA VAL A 92 18.40 -5.28 -28.90
C VAL A 92 19.47 -6.35 -29.06
N VAL A 93 20.28 -6.59 -28.03
CA VAL A 93 21.40 -7.55 -28.09
C VAL A 93 21.21 -8.65 -27.05
N TYR A 94 21.20 -9.89 -27.51
CA TYR A 94 21.34 -11.07 -26.66
C TYR A 94 22.81 -11.27 -26.29
N LEU A 95 23.14 -11.20 -25.01
CA LEU A 95 24.52 -11.22 -24.54
C LEU A 95 25.18 -12.62 -24.71
N GLY A 96 24.38 -13.68 -24.61
CA GLY A 96 24.87 -15.07 -24.57
C GLY A 96 25.33 -15.52 -23.19
N ASP A 97 25.58 -16.82 -23.04
CA ASP A 97 25.84 -17.46 -21.73
C ASP A 97 27.29 -17.23 -21.21
N ASP A 98 28.22 -16.92 -22.12
CA ASP A 98 29.68 -16.90 -21.87
C ASP A 98 30.33 -15.50 -22.05
N ALA A 99 29.59 -14.41 -21.83
CA ALA A 99 30.17 -13.06 -21.96
C ALA A 99 31.13 -12.70 -20.81
N ASP A 100 32.37 -12.38 -21.16
CA ASP A 100 33.34 -11.77 -20.26
C ASP A 100 32.92 -10.32 -19.91
N PRO A 101 33.29 -9.78 -18.73
CA PRO A 101 32.92 -8.42 -18.34
C PRO A 101 33.29 -7.33 -19.35
N SER A 102 34.39 -7.49 -20.10
CA SER A 102 34.80 -6.54 -21.13
C SER A 102 33.82 -6.47 -22.30
N VAL A 103 33.40 -7.63 -22.82
CA VAL A 103 32.41 -7.73 -23.91
C VAL A 103 31.04 -7.22 -23.46
N ARG A 104 30.65 -7.49 -22.20
CA ARG A 104 29.41 -6.95 -21.63
C ARG A 104 29.44 -5.42 -21.62
N ALA A 105 30.49 -4.81 -21.08
CA ALA A 105 30.61 -3.36 -21.00
C ALA A 105 30.56 -2.71 -22.39
N ASP A 106 31.19 -3.32 -23.39
CA ASP A 106 31.15 -2.84 -24.77
C ASP A 106 29.74 -2.95 -25.39
N ILE A 107 28.99 -4.02 -25.11
CA ILE A 107 27.60 -4.19 -25.58
C ILE A 107 26.66 -3.19 -24.89
N ASP A 108 26.78 -3.02 -23.57
CA ASP A 108 25.98 -2.07 -22.78
C ASP A 108 26.17 -0.62 -23.28
N ALA A 109 27.35 -0.30 -23.84
CA ALA A 109 27.64 1.03 -24.37
C ALA A 109 26.98 1.31 -25.74
N ILE A 110 26.55 0.29 -26.48
CA ILE A 110 26.05 0.44 -27.87
C ILE A 110 24.61 -0.03 -28.09
N ALA A 111 24.11 -0.95 -27.26
CA ALA A 111 22.77 -1.50 -27.36
C ALA A 111 21.76 -0.60 -26.62
N ASP A 112 20.54 -0.50 -27.14
CA ASP A 112 19.44 0.15 -26.44
C ASP A 112 18.82 -0.77 -25.38
N GLU A 113 18.89 -2.08 -25.62
CA GLU A 113 18.42 -3.12 -24.69
C GLU A 113 19.34 -4.34 -24.72
N VAL A 114 19.74 -4.83 -23.55
CA VAL A 114 20.61 -5.99 -23.40
C VAL A 114 19.89 -7.12 -22.68
N ILE A 115 19.78 -8.26 -23.34
CA ILE A 115 19.17 -9.48 -22.79
C ILE A 115 20.29 -10.39 -22.27
N ASP A 116 20.48 -10.41 -20.95
CA ASP A 116 21.41 -11.31 -20.25
C ASP A 116 20.66 -12.57 -19.78
N PRO A 117 20.80 -13.72 -20.48
CA PRO A 117 20.10 -14.95 -20.12
C PRO A 117 20.52 -15.47 -18.75
N ARG A 118 21.80 -15.35 -18.40
CA ARG A 118 22.32 -15.83 -17.12
C ARG A 118 21.70 -15.04 -15.98
N ARG A 119 21.62 -13.71 -16.09
CA ARG A 119 20.99 -12.86 -15.08
C ARG A 119 19.49 -13.16 -14.94
N ILE A 120 18.77 -13.25 -16.06
CA ILE A 120 17.31 -13.51 -16.07
C ILE A 120 16.99 -14.89 -15.50
N VAL A 121 17.68 -15.93 -15.97
CA VAL A 121 17.45 -17.30 -15.51
C VAL A 121 17.91 -17.48 -14.07
N SER A 122 19.08 -16.94 -13.69
CA SER A 122 19.54 -17.02 -12.29
C SER A 122 18.59 -16.28 -11.35
N GLY A 123 18.08 -15.10 -11.74
CA GLY A 123 17.05 -14.38 -10.98
C GLY A 123 15.82 -15.25 -10.77
N ARG A 124 15.24 -15.81 -11.84
CA ARG A 124 14.08 -16.69 -11.74
C ARG A 124 14.34 -17.97 -10.94
N ILE A 125 15.53 -18.55 -11.05
CA ILE A 125 15.91 -19.71 -10.25
C ILE A 125 16.04 -19.31 -8.77
N LEU A 126 16.65 -18.17 -8.45
CA LEU A 126 16.75 -17.70 -7.07
C LEU A 126 15.37 -17.36 -6.48
N ASP A 127 14.48 -16.78 -7.29
CA ASP A 127 13.09 -16.53 -6.89
C ASP A 127 12.32 -17.84 -6.66
N ALA A 128 12.49 -18.82 -7.55
CA ALA A 128 11.80 -20.11 -7.50
C ALA A 128 12.37 -21.07 -6.43
N VAL A 129 13.70 -21.06 -6.23
CA VAL A 129 14.38 -21.85 -5.19
C VAL A 129 14.26 -21.14 -3.84
N GLY A 130 13.95 -19.84 -3.82
CA GLY A 130 13.30 -19.15 -2.72
C GLY A 130 13.93 -19.41 -1.36
N THR A 131 15.25 -19.25 -1.24
CA THR A 131 15.96 -19.51 0.03
C THR A 131 15.49 -18.61 1.17
N SER A 132 14.69 -17.56 0.92
CA SER A 132 13.99 -16.80 1.97
C SER A 132 12.47 -16.84 1.83
N HIS A 133 11.90 -16.52 0.67
CA HIS A 133 10.45 -16.39 0.49
C HIS A 133 9.70 -17.74 0.55
N THR A 134 10.22 -18.77 -0.12
CA THR A 134 9.59 -20.11 -0.08
C THR A 134 9.76 -20.73 1.29
N GLU A 135 10.91 -20.57 1.94
CA GLU A 135 11.10 -20.99 3.33
C GLU A 135 10.12 -20.29 4.27
N ARG A 136 9.92 -18.99 4.09
CA ARG A 136 8.99 -18.17 4.85
C ARG A 136 7.55 -18.65 4.70
N LEU A 137 7.05 -18.79 3.47
CA LEU A 137 5.69 -19.30 3.23
C LEU A 137 5.52 -20.73 3.75
N ASN A 138 6.53 -21.59 3.59
CA ASN A 138 6.50 -22.94 4.15
C ASN A 138 6.45 -22.94 5.69
N ARG A 139 7.10 -21.98 6.35
CA ARG A 139 6.99 -21.79 7.80
C ARG A 139 5.61 -21.31 8.20
N LEU A 140 5.04 -20.30 7.53
CA LEU A 140 3.67 -19.83 7.78
C LEU A 140 2.66 -20.98 7.65
N MET A 141 2.69 -21.69 6.52
CA MET A 141 1.81 -22.82 6.27
C MET A 141 2.00 -23.96 7.27
N ARG A 142 3.20 -24.12 7.84
CA ARG A 142 3.46 -25.11 8.89
C ARG A 142 2.86 -24.68 10.22
N VAL A 143 3.00 -23.40 10.59
CA VAL A 143 2.37 -22.86 11.81
C VAL A 143 0.86 -23.00 11.73
N LEU A 144 0.25 -22.55 10.62
CA LEU A 144 -1.19 -22.70 10.39
C LEU A 144 -1.65 -24.17 10.51
N ARG A 145 -1.00 -25.10 9.82
CA ARG A 145 -1.39 -26.54 9.85
C ARG A 145 -1.17 -27.22 11.21
N ASN A 146 -0.40 -26.62 12.11
CA ASN A 146 -0.17 -27.14 13.45
C ASN A 146 -1.22 -26.62 14.46
N LEU A 147 -2.09 -25.69 14.06
CA LEU A 147 -3.18 -25.22 14.90
C LEU A 147 -4.28 -26.29 14.94
N ASP A 148 -4.65 -26.71 16.15
CA ASP A 148 -5.70 -27.70 16.40
C ASP A 148 -7.04 -27.01 16.71
N GLY A 149 -7.45 -26.08 15.85
CA GLY A 149 -8.72 -25.34 15.99
C GLY A 149 -8.76 -24.06 15.18
N ARG A 150 -9.60 -23.10 15.63
CA ARG A 150 -9.83 -21.83 14.93
C ARG A 150 -8.74 -20.81 15.25
N LEU A 151 -8.32 -20.04 14.25
CA LEU A 151 -7.38 -18.91 14.39
C LEU A 151 -8.14 -17.59 14.61
N ALA A 152 -7.73 -16.78 15.59
CA ALA A 152 -8.14 -15.38 15.64
C ALA A 152 -7.12 -14.53 14.87
N VAL A 153 -7.53 -13.87 13.79
CA VAL A 153 -6.72 -12.86 13.10
C VAL A 153 -7.10 -11.50 13.67
N VAL A 154 -6.27 -10.99 14.57
CA VAL A 154 -6.52 -9.77 15.32
C VAL A 154 -5.86 -8.59 14.62
N MET A 155 -6.62 -7.53 14.43
CA MET A 155 -6.20 -6.23 13.92
C MET A 155 -6.00 -5.26 15.09
N HIS A 156 -5.39 -4.11 14.83
CA HIS A 156 -5.34 -3.03 15.83
C HIS A 156 -6.74 -2.44 16.11
N ASP A 157 -6.89 -1.77 17.25
CA ASP A 157 -8.07 -1.01 17.68
C ASP A 157 -8.47 -0.01 16.58
N ASN A 158 -9.78 0.09 16.33
CA ASN A 158 -10.35 0.98 15.31
C ASN A 158 -9.65 0.78 13.94
N PRO A 159 -9.72 -0.44 13.37
CA PRO A 159 -8.86 -0.86 12.28
C PRO A 159 -9.05 0.02 11.04
N ASP A 160 -7.94 0.26 10.35
CA ASP A 160 -7.91 0.96 9.09
C ASP A 160 -8.07 -0.01 7.90
N PRO A 161 -8.14 0.50 6.65
CA PRO A 161 -8.29 -0.34 5.49
C PRO A 161 -7.16 -1.36 5.27
N ASP A 162 -5.93 -1.04 5.65
CA ASP A 162 -4.80 -1.95 5.48
C ASP A 162 -4.90 -3.14 6.43
N ALA A 163 -5.17 -2.89 7.71
CA ALA A 163 -5.39 -3.93 8.69
C ALA A 163 -6.57 -4.85 8.31
N ILE A 164 -7.71 -4.25 7.89
CA ILE A 164 -8.91 -5.00 7.45
C ILE A 164 -8.57 -5.92 6.27
N ALA A 165 -7.93 -5.38 5.25
CA ALA A 165 -7.61 -6.12 4.05
C ALA A 165 -6.57 -7.23 4.29
N ALA A 166 -5.52 -6.94 5.05
CA ALA A 166 -4.51 -7.91 5.45
C ALA A 166 -5.13 -9.07 6.25
N ALA A 167 -6.08 -8.78 7.14
CA ALA A 167 -6.74 -9.81 7.93
C ALA A 167 -7.59 -10.76 7.06
N LEU A 168 -8.38 -10.22 6.13
CA LEU A 168 -9.15 -11.00 5.17
C LEU A 168 -8.26 -11.89 4.29
N ALA A 169 -7.14 -11.35 3.83
CA ALA A 169 -6.18 -12.13 3.05
C ALA A 169 -5.54 -13.25 3.86
N LEU A 170 -5.18 -13.00 5.12
CA LEU A 170 -4.66 -14.04 6.01
C LEU A 170 -5.74 -15.10 6.32
N GLN A 171 -7.00 -14.72 6.47
CA GLN A 171 -8.12 -15.66 6.59
C GLN A 171 -8.23 -16.58 5.37
N ALA A 172 -8.11 -16.03 4.15
CA ALA A 172 -8.10 -16.83 2.92
C ALA A 172 -6.89 -17.79 2.85
N ILE A 173 -5.72 -17.36 3.32
CA ILE A 173 -4.51 -18.21 3.43
C ILE A 173 -4.70 -19.31 4.49
N ALA A 174 -5.30 -19.00 5.64
CA ALA A 174 -5.64 -19.98 6.67
C ALA A 174 -6.61 -21.03 6.13
N GLN A 175 -7.61 -20.63 5.36
CA GLN A 175 -8.54 -21.54 4.70
C GLN A 175 -7.82 -22.48 3.71
N ARG A 176 -6.81 -21.98 2.98
CA ARG A 176 -5.93 -22.83 2.13
C ARG A 176 -5.17 -23.88 2.94
N ALA A 177 -4.88 -23.61 4.21
CA ALA A 177 -4.31 -24.55 5.17
C ALA A 177 -5.34 -25.46 5.86
N SER A 178 -6.64 -25.34 5.52
CA SER A 178 -7.77 -26.03 6.17
C SER A 178 -7.97 -25.64 7.64
N VAL A 179 -7.68 -24.37 7.97
CA VAL A 179 -7.88 -23.76 9.28
C VAL A 179 -8.97 -22.69 9.14
N ASP A 180 -10.02 -22.80 9.96
CA ASP A 180 -11.02 -21.74 10.08
C ASP A 180 -10.41 -20.55 10.81
N ALA A 181 -10.72 -19.32 10.39
CA ALA A 181 -10.22 -18.13 11.03
C ALA A 181 -11.30 -17.04 11.13
N ASP A 182 -11.34 -16.33 12.26
CA ASP A 182 -12.19 -15.16 12.45
C ASP A 182 -11.34 -13.90 12.37
N VAL A 183 -11.80 -12.91 11.59
CA VAL A 183 -11.17 -11.58 11.53
C VAL A 183 -11.72 -10.74 12.67
N CYS A 184 -10.84 -10.32 13.58
CA CYS A 184 -11.18 -9.78 14.89
C CYS A 184 -10.60 -8.39 15.10
N TYR A 185 -11.34 -7.53 15.80
CA TYR A 185 -10.86 -6.20 16.22
C TYR A 185 -11.50 -5.73 17.51
N PHE A 186 -10.93 -4.68 18.10
CA PHE A 186 -11.48 -3.97 19.25
C PHE A 186 -11.86 -2.54 18.87
N GLY A 187 -12.75 -1.93 19.65
CA GLY A 187 -13.18 -0.55 19.43
C GLY A 187 -14.21 -0.41 18.32
N ASP A 188 -14.21 0.74 17.65
CA ASP A 188 -15.24 1.15 16.70
C ASP A 188 -14.65 1.50 15.34
N ILE A 189 -15.24 0.97 14.27
CA ILE A 189 -14.94 1.40 12.89
C ILE A 189 -15.73 2.69 12.64
N SER A 190 -15.11 3.83 12.92
CA SER A 190 -15.78 5.15 12.89
C SER A 190 -15.51 5.96 11.62
N HIS A 191 -14.33 5.79 11.00
CA HIS A 191 -13.98 6.48 9.75
C HIS A 191 -14.93 6.08 8.61
N GLN A 192 -15.34 7.03 7.78
CA GLN A 192 -16.41 6.80 6.81
C GLN A 192 -16.00 5.80 5.72
N GLU A 193 -14.78 5.94 5.22
CA GLU A 193 -14.13 5.06 4.24
C GLU A 193 -14.03 3.64 4.79
N ASN A 194 -13.59 3.46 6.06
CA ASN A 194 -13.50 2.14 6.68
C ASN A 194 -14.89 1.51 6.87
N ARG A 195 -15.90 2.29 7.26
CA ARG A 195 -17.29 1.82 7.31
C ARG A 195 -17.83 1.50 5.92
N ALA A 196 -17.49 2.30 4.91
CA ALA A 196 -17.89 2.04 3.53
C ALA A 196 -17.25 0.73 3.05
N LEU A 197 -15.97 0.51 3.31
CA LEU A 197 -15.26 -0.73 3.02
C LEU A 197 -16.01 -1.93 3.62
N VAL A 198 -16.29 -1.91 4.92
CA VAL A 198 -16.99 -3.00 5.62
C VAL A 198 -18.41 -3.23 5.08
N ASN A 199 -19.21 -2.17 4.94
CA ASN A 199 -20.62 -2.30 4.56
C ASN A 199 -20.82 -2.62 3.07
N LEU A 200 -20.00 -2.05 2.19
CA LEU A 200 -20.13 -2.23 0.74
C LEU A 200 -19.59 -3.59 0.29
N LEU A 201 -18.56 -4.11 0.97
CA LEU A 201 -18.03 -5.45 0.74
C LEU A 201 -18.75 -6.54 1.54
N ASP A 202 -19.70 -6.19 2.41
CA ASP A 202 -20.44 -7.10 3.30
C ASP A 202 -19.48 -7.98 4.15
N LEU A 203 -18.51 -7.33 4.79
CA LEU A 203 -17.46 -8.02 5.56
C LEU A 203 -17.98 -8.54 6.89
N ASP A 204 -17.75 -9.83 7.16
CA ASP A 204 -18.01 -10.45 8.46
C ASP A 204 -16.81 -10.25 9.39
N LEU A 205 -16.81 -9.12 10.09
CA LEU A 205 -15.78 -8.77 11.08
C LEU A 205 -16.32 -8.97 12.50
N ARG A 206 -15.51 -9.60 13.34
CA ARG A 206 -15.88 -9.88 14.73
C ARG A 206 -15.32 -8.82 15.68
N VAL A 207 -16.21 -8.13 16.38
CA VAL A 207 -15.83 -7.26 17.50
C VAL A 207 -15.51 -8.11 18.72
N LEU A 208 -14.36 -7.86 19.34
CA LEU A 208 -13.97 -8.39 20.63
C LEU A 208 -14.26 -7.31 21.69
N ASP A 209 -15.34 -7.45 22.44
CA ASP A 209 -15.65 -6.54 23.55
C ASP A 209 -14.79 -6.84 24.79
N GLU A 210 -14.45 -8.12 24.95
CA GLU A 210 -13.63 -8.66 26.03
C GLU A 210 -12.57 -9.59 25.43
N VAL A 211 -11.55 -9.90 26.23
CA VAL A 211 -10.54 -10.88 25.86
C VAL A 211 -11.23 -12.23 25.62
N PRO A 212 -10.99 -12.91 24.48
CA PRO A 212 -11.56 -14.23 24.22
C PRO A 212 -11.23 -15.23 25.33
N ALA A 213 -12.12 -16.21 25.54
CA ALA A 213 -11.83 -17.30 26.48
C ALA A 213 -10.65 -18.15 25.97
N ASP A 214 -9.85 -18.70 26.89
CA ASP A 214 -8.63 -19.47 26.58
C ASP A 214 -8.84 -20.64 25.60
N ASP A 215 -10.07 -21.18 25.52
CA ASP A 215 -10.44 -22.32 24.67
C ASP A 215 -11.20 -21.94 23.39
N GLU A 216 -11.46 -20.65 23.17
CA GLU A 216 -12.21 -20.18 22.00
C GLU A 216 -11.38 -20.26 20.71
N TYR A 217 -10.10 -19.92 20.78
CA TYR A 217 -9.18 -19.93 19.66
C TYR A 217 -7.97 -20.81 19.95
N ALA A 218 -7.55 -21.59 18.95
CA ALA A 218 -6.36 -22.43 19.02
C ALA A 218 -5.06 -21.64 18.78
N GLY A 219 -5.16 -20.41 18.29
CA GLY A 219 -4.03 -19.53 18.07
C GLY A 219 -4.44 -18.10 17.73
N PHE A 220 -3.47 -17.20 17.78
CA PHE A 220 -3.63 -15.78 17.49
C PHE A 220 -2.64 -15.31 16.42
N ALA A 221 -3.14 -14.57 15.44
CA ALA A 221 -2.33 -13.85 14.46
C ALA A 221 -2.54 -12.35 14.63
N LEU A 222 -1.46 -11.57 14.62
CA LEU A 222 -1.52 -10.12 14.55
C LEU A 222 -1.16 -9.67 13.13
N VAL A 223 -2.00 -8.80 12.55
CA VAL A 223 -1.75 -8.17 11.26
C VAL A 223 -1.73 -6.66 11.42
N ASP A 224 -0.78 -6.02 10.72
CA ASP A 224 -0.54 -4.57 10.72
C ASP A 224 -0.21 -3.96 12.10
N HIS A 225 0.10 -4.83 13.05
CA HIS A 225 0.75 -4.51 14.30
C HIS A 225 1.42 -5.78 14.82
N SER A 226 2.29 -5.63 15.80
CA SER A 226 3.26 -6.68 16.11
C SER A 226 3.30 -7.12 17.57
N ARG A 227 2.46 -6.56 18.45
CA ARG A 227 2.49 -6.91 19.88
C ARG A 227 1.09 -6.86 20.51
N PRO A 228 0.72 -7.87 21.33
CA PRO A 228 -0.52 -7.83 22.08
C PRO A 228 -0.47 -6.76 23.17
N GLY A 229 -1.61 -6.15 23.43
CA GLY A 229 -1.80 -5.01 24.33
C GLY A 229 -1.17 -3.71 23.83
N VAL A 230 -0.67 -3.67 22.58
CA VAL A 230 -0.11 -2.48 21.95
C VAL A 230 -0.90 -2.19 20.69
N ASN A 231 -1.70 -1.13 20.73
CA ASN A 231 -2.70 -0.81 19.73
C ASN A 231 -3.83 -1.85 19.62
N ASP A 232 -3.87 -2.86 20.47
CA ASP A 232 -5.03 -3.74 20.67
C ASP A 232 -5.38 -3.81 22.17
N ARG A 233 -6.41 -4.59 22.54
CA ARG A 233 -6.79 -4.82 23.96
C ARG A 233 -6.56 -6.26 24.44
N LEU A 234 -5.75 -7.03 23.73
CA LEU A 234 -5.30 -8.33 24.22
C LEU A 234 -4.42 -8.16 25.46
N PRO A 235 -4.42 -9.13 26.39
CA PRO A 235 -3.43 -9.17 27.45
C PRO A 235 -2.01 -9.20 26.87
N PRO A 236 -1.05 -8.42 27.38
CA PRO A 236 0.33 -8.43 26.89
C PRO A 236 1.03 -9.79 26.94
N GLU A 237 0.53 -10.72 27.77
CA GLU A 237 1.03 -12.09 27.93
C GLU A 237 0.37 -13.10 26.97
N THR A 238 -0.50 -12.63 26.07
CA THR A 238 -1.16 -13.49 25.08
C THR A 238 -0.11 -14.10 24.15
N THR A 239 -0.14 -15.41 24.00
CA THR A 239 0.77 -16.10 23.08
C THR A 239 0.33 -15.86 21.65
N ILE A 240 1.23 -15.31 20.83
CA ILE A 240 0.99 -15.02 19.41
C ILE A 240 1.69 -16.06 18.53
N ASP A 241 0.97 -16.61 17.57
CA ASP A 241 1.50 -17.60 16.62
C ASP A 241 2.07 -16.95 15.37
N ILE A 242 1.41 -15.91 14.86
CA ILE A 242 1.73 -15.28 13.57
C ILE A 242 1.75 -13.77 13.76
N VAL A 243 2.80 -13.12 13.27
CA VAL A 243 2.86 -11.65 13.13
C VAL A 243 3.25 -11.30 11.70
N ILE A 244 2.45 -10.46 11.04
CA ILE A 244 2.75 -9.91 9.71
C ILE A 244 2.48 -8.41 9.75
N ASP A 245 3.51 -7.60 9.57
CA ASP A 245 3.43 -6.15 9.75
C ASP A 245 4.55 -5.47 8.94
N HIS A 246 4.26 -4.31 8.33
CA HIS A 246 5.26 -3.52 7.59
C HIS A 246 5.94 -2.44 8.46
N HIS A 247 5.40 -2.16 9.64
CA HIS A 247 5.93 -1.17 10.55
C HIS A 247 7.27 -1.59 11.21
N PRO A 248 8.14 -0.63 11.56
CA PRO A 248 9.34 -0.95 12.32
C PRO A 248 8.99 -1.43 13.74
N PRO A 249 9.47 -2.61 14.18
CA PRO A 249 9.23 -3.05 15.55
C PRO A 249 9.87 -2.09 16.56
N ARG A 250 9.08 -1.69 17.56
CA ARG A 250 9.51 -0.83 18.68
C ARG A 250 10.18 -1.61 19.82
N ALA A 251 10.01 -2.93 19.84
CA ALA A 251 10.59 -3.86 20.81
C ALA A 251 10.73 -5.25 20.14
N PRO A 252 11.45 -6.22 20.76
CA PRO A 252 11.46 -7.60 20.28
C PRO A 252 10.04 -8.17 20.15
N VAL A 253 9.80 -8.89 19.05
CA VAL A 253 8.51 -9.53 18.74
C VAL A 253 8.70 -11.03 18.82
N GLU A 254 7.90 -11.68 19.65
CA GLU A 254 7.93 -13.14 19.86
C GLU A 254 6.66 -13.78 19.30
N ALA A 255 6.83 -14.63 18.28
CA ALA A 255 5.77 -15.47 17.74
C ALA A 255 6.36 -16.70 17.02
N ALA A 256 5.54 -17.73 16.79
CA ALA A 256 5.97 -18.93 16.05
C ALA A 256 6.37 -18.60 14.60
N TYR A 257 5.75 -17.58 14.02
CA TYR A 257 6.06 -16.99 12.74
C TYR A 257 6.01 -15.46 12.81
N VAL A 258 7.04 -14.82 12.25
CA VAL A 258 7.18 -13.37 12.20
C VAL A 258 7.66 -12.99 10.79
N ASP A 259 6.91 -12.13 10.10
CA ASP A 259 7.37 -11.39 8.92
C ASP A 259 7.17 -9.89 9.13
N LEU A 260 8.28 -9.21 9.45
CA LEU A 260 8.32 -7.76 9.60
C LEU A 260 9.16 -7.17 8.49
N ARG A 261 8.53 -6.41 7.58
CA ARG A 261 9.24 -5.83 6.43
C ARG A 261 9.14 -4.33 6.41
N ARG A 262 10.24 -3.69 6.77
CA ARG A 262 10.42 -2.25 6.57
C ARG A 262 10.62 -1.97 5.07
N GLY A 263 10.00 -0.91 4.58
CA GLY A 263 10.21 -0.41 3.21
C GLY A 263 9.29 -1.02 2.15
N VAL A 264 8.21 -1.69 2.57
CA VAL A 264 7.00 -1.87 1.74
C VAL A 264 5.92 -0.92 2.25
N GLY A 265 5.05 -0.48 1.35
CA GLY A 265 4.12 0.59 1.63
C GLY A 265 2.94 0.22 2.52
N ALA A 266 2.58 -1.06 2.59
CA ALA A 266 1.42 -1.55 3.35
C ALA A 266 1.60 -3.02 3.78
N THR A 267 0.91 -3.45 4.82
CA THR A 267 0.80 -4.86 5.18
C THR A 267 0.01 -5.63 4.11
N SER A 268 -0.98 -5.01 3.46
CA SER A 268 -1.71 -5.57 2.30
C SER A 268 -0.78 -5.98 1.15
N THR A 269 0.33 -5.25 0.93
CA THR A 269 1.34 -5.62 -0.09
C THR A 269 1.97 -6.97 0.22
N LEU A 270 2.28 -7.24 1.50
CA LEU A 270 2.84 -8.52 1.95
C LEU A 270 1.87 -9.67 1.71
N LEU A 271 0.59 -9.44 2.02
CA LEU A 271 -0.44 -10.47 1.89
C LEU A 271 -0.80 -10.73 0.43
N ALA A 272 -0.82 -9.71 -0.43
CA ALA A 272 -0.96 -9.88 -1.87
C ALA A 272 0.17 -10.75 -2.44
N GLU A 273 1.42 -10.49 -2.04
CA GLU A 273 2.57 -11.33 -2.42
C GLU A 273 2.38 -12.79 -1.95
N TYR A 274 1.84 -13.00 -0.74
CA TYR A 274 1.59 -14.35 -0.23
C TYR A 274 0.55 -15.10 -1.03
N LEU A 275 -0.57 -14.43 -1.37
CA LEU A 275 -1.63 -15.00 -2.21
C LEU A 275 -1.08 -15.41 -3.58
N GLU A 276 -0.34 -14.50 -4.24
CA GLU A 276 0.27 -14.77 -5.55
C GLU A 276 1.20 -16.00 -5.49
N ARG A 277 2.14 -16.01 -4.53
CA ARG A 277 3.14 -17.09 -4.40
C ARG A 277 2.53 -18.42 -3.98
N LEU A 278 1.44 -18.42 -3.22
CA LEU A 278 0.70 -19.64 -2.86
C LEU A 278 -0.23 -20.11 -3.99
N GLY A 279 -0.33 -19.35 -5.09
CA GLY A 279 -1.24 -19.62 -6.20
C GLY A 279 -2.70 -19.52 -5.78
N ILE A 280 -3.01 -18.67 -4.79
CA ILE A 280 -4.37 -18.39 -4.34
C ILE A 280 -4.87 -17.22 -5.18
N VAL A 281 -5.93 -17.46 -5.95
CA VAL A 281 -6.64 -16.37 -6.65
C VAL A 281 -7.55 -15.70 -5.62
N PRO A 282 -7.33 -14.42 -5.28
CA PRO A 282 -8.24 -13.72 -4.38
C PRO A 282 -9.61 -13.61 -5.03
N ASP A 283 -10.66 -13.70 -4.21
CA ASP A 283 -11.97 -13.29 -4.66
C ASP A 283 -12.04 -11.75 -4.80
N THR A 284 -13.13 -11.27 -5.39
CA THR A 284 -13.32 -9.84 -5.64
C THR A 284 -13.32 -9.02 -4.35
N THR A 285 -13.82 -9.57 -3.25
CA THR A 285 -13.89 -8.88 -1.97
C THR A 285 -12.48 -8.66 -1.40
N VAL A 286 -11.69 -9.73 -1.28
CA VAL A 286 -10.32 -9.69 -0.79
C VAL A 286 -9.44 -8.86 -1.72
N ALA A 287 -9.59 -9.00 -3.05
CA ALA A 287 -8.80 -8.23 -4.00
C ALA A 287 -9.07 -6.72 -3.90
N THR A 288 -10.34 -6.33 -3.79
CA THR A 288 -10.76 -4.93 -3.67
C THR A 288 -10.30 -4.33 -2.35
N ALA A 289 -10.45 -5.06 -1.24
CA ALA A 289 -9.96 -4.61 0.06
C ALA A 289 -8.43 -4.43 0.07
N LEU A 290 -7.67 -5.41 -0.45
CA LEU A 290 -6.20 -5.32 -0.51
C LEU A 290 -5.72 -4.15 -1.37
N LEU A 291 -6.35 -3.91 -2.52
CA LEU A 291 -5.95 -2.77 -3.34
C LEU A 291 -6.24 -1.45 -2.62
N PHE A 292 -7.40 -1.33 -1.98
CA PHE A 292 -7.76 -0.14 -1.20
C PHE A 292 -6.81 0.08 0.00
N GLY A 293 -6.47 -0.98 0.74
CA GLY A 293 -5.49 -0.91 1.84
C GLY A 293 -4.13 -0.39 1.37
N ILE A 294 -3.61 -0.91 0.25
CA ILE A 294 -2.36 -0.42 -0.36
C ILE A 294 -2.48 1.07 -0.73
N GLN A 295 -3.59 1.49 -1.35
CA GLN A 295 -3.79 2.89 -1.75
C GLN A 295 -3.82 3.82 -0.53
N VAL A 296 -4.50 3.43 0.54
CA VAL A 296 -4.65 4.26 1.75
C VAL A 296 -3.30 4.49 2.43
N ASP A 297 -2.54 3.43 2.71
CA ASP A 297 -1.27 3.56 3.43
C ASP A 297 -0.21 4.29 2.60
N THR A 298 -0.16 3.99 1.31
CA THR A 298 0.77 4.63 0.38
C THR A 298 0.30 6.01 -0.09
N ASN A 299 -0.86 6.49 0.37
CA ASN A 299 -1.50 7.72 -0.09
C ASN A 299 -1.52 7.79 -1.63
N ASP A 300 -2.21 6.85 -2.27
CA ASP A 300 -2.26 6.67 -3.73
C ASP A 300 -0.88 6.51 -4.37
N PHE A 301 -0.03 5.66 -3.78
CA PHE A 301 1.34 5.39 -4.24
C PHE A 301 2.26 6.61 -4.25
N THR A 302 1.98 7.64 -3.42
CA THR A 302 2.79 8.86 -3.34
C THR A 302 3.67 8.95 -2.09
N ARG A 303 3.45 8.09 -1.09
CA ARG A 303 4.14 8.07 0.19
C ARG A 303 4.66 6.66 0.50
N GLU A 304 5.90 6.57 0.96
CA GLU A 304 6.52 5.34 1.49
C GLU A 304 6.34 4.09 0.61
N VAL A 305 6.31 4.30 -0.71
CA VAL A 305 6.02 3.27 -1.72
C VAL A 305 7.29 2.56 -2.20
N SER A 306 7.14 1.30 -2.60
CA SER A 306 8.15 0.43 -3.17
C SER A 306 7.67 -0.23 -4.47
N THR A 307 8.58 -0.87 -5.21
CA THR A 307 8.19 -1.66 -6.39
C THR A 307 7.21 -2.79 -6.04
N ALA A 308 7.32 -3.36 -4.84
CA ALA A 308 6.45 -4.44 -4.40
C ALA A 308 4.98 -4.01 -4.31
N ASP A 309 4.71 -2.75 -3.95
CA ASP A 309 3.34 -2.21 -3.87
C ASP A 309 2.69 -2.13 -5.26
N PHE A 310 3.46 -1.74 -6.28
CA PHE A 310 2.98 -1.74 -7.67
C PHE A 310 2.80 -3.15 -8.24
N GLU A 311 3.68 -4.09 -7.89
CA GLU A 311 3.56 -5.49 -8.28
C GLU A 311 2.33 -6.14 -7.63
N ALA A 312 2.10 -5.89 -6.34
CA ALA A 312 0.90 -6.30 -5.63
C ALA A 312 -0.36 -5.71 -6.29
N ALA A 313 -0.39 -4.41 -6.57
CA ALA A 313 -1.51 -3.79 -7.26
C ALA A 313 -1.76 -4.42 -8.64
N ALA A 314 -0.70 -4.70 -9.41
CA ALA A 314 -0.81 -5.36 -10.72
C ALA A 314 -1.35 -6.80 -10.63
N PHE A 315 -1.02 -7.51 -9.56
CA PHE A 315 -1.57 -8.84 -9.26
C PHE A 315 -3.06 -8.78 -8.90
N LEU A 316 -3.48 -7.77 -8.13
CA LEU A 316 -4.85 -7.65 -7.62
C LEU A 316 -5.83 -7.10 -8.66
N ILE A 317 -5.42 -6.12 -9.48
CA ILE A 317 -6.31 -5.36 -10.38
C ILE A 317 -7.22 -6.21 -11.29
N PRO A 318 -6.82 -7.41 -11.79
CA PRO A 318 -7.72 -8.23 -12.61
C PRO A 318 -8.92 -8.81 -11.84
N HIS A 319 -8.88 -8.78 -10.51
CA HIS A 319 -9.87 -9.38 -9.62
C HIS A 319 -10.72 -8.34 -8.87
N VAL A 320 -10.32 -7.06 -8.91
CA VAL A 320 -10.97 -5.94 -8.22
C VAL A 320 -12.29 -5.55 -8.88
N ASP A 321 -13.28 -5.18 -8.07
CA ASP A 321 -14.46 -4.45 -8.51
C ASP A 321 -14.17 -2.94 -8.44
N VAL A 322 -13.89 -2.34 -9.60
CA VAL A 322 -13.48 -0.93 -9.70
C VAL A 322 -14.63 0.01 -9.30
N ASP A 323 -15.88 -0.33 -9.63
CA ASP A 323 -17.04 0.50 -9.28
C ASP A 323 -17.27 0.48 -7.76
N LEU A 324 -17.03 -0.67 -7.12
CA LEU A 324 -17.09 -0.80 -5.67
C LEU A 324 -15.95 -0.05 -4.99
N LEU A 325 -14.73 -0.18 -5.50
CA LEU A 325 -13.56 0.53 -5.01
C LEU A 325 -13.78 2.05 -5.01
N GLU A 326 -14.25 2.61 -6.12
CA GLU A 326 -14.56 4.05 -6.25
C GLU A 326 -15.58 4.50 -5.18
N ARG A 327 -16.59 3.66 -4.89
CA ARG A 327 -17.61 3.96 -3.87
C ARG A 327 -17.08 3.87 -2.44
N VAL A 328 -16.06 3.04 -2.20
CA VAL A 328 -15.37 2.94 -0.91
C VAL A 328 -14.44 4.14 -0.72
N GLU A 329 -13.68 4.52 -1.76
CA GLU A 329 -12.79 5.68 -1.77
C GLU A 329 -13.54 7.01 -1.64
N THR A 330 -14.74 7.09 -2.22
CA THR A 330 -15.57 8.30 -2.21
C THR A 330 -16.97 8.00 -1.68
N PRO A 331 -17.11 7.75 -0.35
CA PRO A 331 -18.41 7.48 0.23
C PRO A 331 -19.35 8.67 0.00
N SER A 332 -20.59 8.40 -0.39
CA SER A 332 -21.57 9.47 -0.67
C SER A 332 -21.85 10.29 0.59
N LEU A 333 -21.78 11.62 0.47
CA LEU A 333 -22.15 12.55 1.54
C LEU A 333 -23.65 12.85 1.50
N THR A 334 -24.29 12.93 2.66
CA THR A 334 -25.68 13.40 2.72
C THR A 334 -25.72 14.91 2.48
N SER A 335 -26.87 15.43 2.02
CA SER A 335 -27.03 16.89 1.86
C SER A 335 -26.77 17.64 3.17
N GLU A 336 -27.07 17.01 4.30
CA GLU A 336 -26.88 17.55 5.63
C GLU A 336 -25.42 17.57 6.06
N THR A 337 -24.67 16.51 5.76
CA THR A 337 -23.21 16.51 5.94
C THR A 337 -22.57 17.62 5.12
N MET A 338 -23.02 17.78 3.87
CA MET A 338 -22.53 18.81 2.97
C MET A 338 -22.86 20.24 3.45
N GLU A 339 -24.05 20.46 3.98
CA GLU A 339 -24.42 21.72 4.63
C GLU A 339 -23.55 22.01 5.86
N THR A 340 -23.29 20.99 6.68
CA THR A 340 -22.42 21.11 7.86
C THR A 340 -21.00 21.51 7.46
N LEU A 341 -20.44 20.87 6.43
CA LEU A 341 -19.14 21.23 5.88
C LEU A 341 -19.13 22.66 5.29
N ALA A 342 -20.19 23.06 4.59
CA ALA A 342 -20.32 24.43 4.08
C ALA A 342 -20.34 25.48 5.20
N ARG A 343 -21.04 25.20 6.32
CA ARG A 343 -21.03 26.05 7.53
C ARG A 343 -19.64 26.06 8.18
N ALA A 344 -19.00 24.90 8.32
CA ALA A 344 -17.66 24.77 8.89
C ALA A 344 -16.64 25.63 8.14
N ILE A 345 -16.66 25.57 6.81
CA ILE A 345 -15.81 26.39 5.92
C ILE A 345 -16.12 27.87 6.10
N SER A 346 -17.40 28.26 6.09
CA SER A 346 -17.80 29.67 6.12
C SER A 346 -17.52 30.34 7.47
N ASN A 347 -17.66 29.61 8.57
CA ASN A 347 -17.60 30.15 9.94
C ASN A 347 -16.23 30.03 10.61
N ARG A 348 -15.21 29.51 9.91
CA ARG A 348 -13.89 29.23 10.48
C ARG A 348 -13.23 30.47 11.11
N ASP A 349 -12.72 30.31 12.32
CA ASP A 349 -11.81 31.25 13.00
C ASP A 349 -10.42 30.62 13.05
N VAL A 350 -9.46 31.25 12.38
CA VAL A 350 -8.08 30.77 12.26
C VAL A 350 -7.16 31.69 13.03
N ARG A 351 -6.41 31.13 13.99
CA ARG A 351 -5.41 31.84 14.79
C ARG A 351 -4.11 31.05 14.79
N GLY A 352 -3.08 31.60 14.14
CA GLY A 352 -1.83 30.88 13.93
C GLY A 352 -2.07 29.60 13.13
N ASN A 353 -1.70 28.47 13.72
CA ASN A 353 -1.86 27.13 13.15
C ASN A 353 -3.15 26.40 13.63
N VAL A 354 -4.01 27.07 14.40
CA VAL A 354 -5.25 26.48 14.94
C VAL A 354 -6.46 27.06 14.23
N LEU A 355 -7.37 26.19 13.81
CA LEU A 355 -8.67 26.53 13.26
C LEU A 355 -9.76 26.02 14.20
N THR A 356 -10.74 26.87 14.54
CA THR A 356 -11.97 26.44 15.21
C THR A 356 -13.18 26.88 14.40
N THR A 357 -14.27 26.13 14.44
CA THR A 357 -15.50 26.51 13.72
C THR A 357 -16.75 25.94 14.39
N ASN A 358 -17.76 26.80 14.53
CA ASN A 358 -19.09 26.43 15.00
C ASN A 358 -20.00 26.20 13.78
N VAL A 359 -20.54 25.00 13.66
CA VAL A 359 -21.44 24.63 12.56
C VAL A 359 -22.93 24.79 12.90
N GLY A 360 -23.25 25.27 14.10
CA GLY A 360 -24.63 25.38 14.58
C GLY A 360 -25.28 24.01 14.79
N ASP A 361 -26.58 23.91 14.49
CA ASP A 361 -27.31 22.65 14.62
C ASP A 361 -26.80 21.60 13.61
N ILE A 362 -26.67 20.37 14.07
CA ILE A 362 -26.33 19.19 13.26
C ILE A 362 -27.34 18.08 13.50
N ARG A 363 -27.55 17.20 12.51
CA ARG A 363 -28.30 15.95 12.72
C ARG A 363 -27.42 14.70 12.70
N GLU A 364 -26.16 14.83 12.29
CA GLU A 364 -25.20 13.74 12.18
C GLU A 364 -23.89 14.16 12.85
N ARG A 365 -23.42 13.39 13.84
CA ARG A 365 -22.19 13.70 14.57
C ARG A 365 -20.94 13.56 13.70
N ASP A 366 -20.94 12.57 12.82
CA ASP A 366 -19.81 12.26 11.94
C ASP A 366 -19.51 13.39 10.96
N ALA A 367 -20.50 14.26 10.67
CA ALA A 367 -20.30 15.45 9.85
C ALA A 367 -19.27 16.42 10.47
N LEU A 368 -19.12 16.44 11.80
CA LEU A 368 -18.09 17.25 12.48
C LEU A 368 -16.68 16.71 12.23
N ALA A 369 -16.52 15.39 12.29
CA ALA A 369 -15.27 14.70 12.00
C ALA A 369 -14.83 14.96 10.56
N GLN A 370 -15.72 14.73 9.60
CA GLN A 370 -15.44 14.97 8.18
C GLN A 370 -15.10 16.43 7.87
N ALA A 371 -15.80 17.37 8.52
CA ALA A 371 -15.48 18.78 8.40
C ALA A 371 -14.10 19.12 8.99
N ALA A 372 -13.72 18.49 10.10
CA ALA A 372 -12.40 18.68 10.70
C ALA A 372 -11.30 18.16 9.75
N ASP A 373 -11.46 16.93 9.24
CA ASP A 373 -10.52 16.31 8.31
C ASP A 373 -10.34 17.15 7.03
N HIS A 374 -11.43 17.68 6.46
CA HIS A 374 -11.36 18.55 5.28
C HIS A 374 -10.65 19.88 5.58
N LEU A 375 -10.96 20.52 6.71
CA LEU A 375 -10.38 21.80 7.08
C LEU A 375 -8.90 21.69 7.48
N LEU A 376 -8.44 20.52 7.92
CA LEU A 376 -7.04 20.24 8.23
C LEU A 376 -6.16 20.23 6.96
N GLY A 377 -6.79 20.13 5.77
CA GLY A 377 -6.12 20.32 4.48
C GLY A 377 -5.72 21.76 4.18
N MET A 378 -6.18 22.75 4.97
CA MET A 378 -5.86 24.15 4.74
C MET A 378 -4.38 24.46 5.02
N GLU A 379 -3.74 25.21 4.13
CA GLU A 379 -2.34 25.62 4.28
C GLU A 379 -2.12 26.37 5.61
N GLY A 380 -1.13 25.93 6.37
CA GLY A 380 -0.75 26.52 7.65
C GLY A 380 -1.59 26.10 8.85
N VAL A 381 -2.60 25.22 8.67
CA VAL A 381 -3.41 24.68 9.78
C VAL A 381 -2.82 23.34 10.23
N GLU A 382 -2.48 23.24 11.52
CA GLU A 382 -1.99 22.01 12.16
C GLU A 382 -3.04 21.39 13.08
N VAL A 383 -4.03 22.16 13.53
CA VAL A 383 -5.10 21.70 14.43
C VAL A 383 -6.43 22.27 13.97
N THR A 384 -7.46 21.42 13.85
CA THR A 384 -8.84 21.83 13.58
C THR A 384 -9.78 21.36 14.68
N VAL A 385 -10.68 22.24 15.11
CA VAL A 385 -11.75 21.93 16.07
C VAL A 385 -13.10 22.36 15.49
N VAL A 386 -13.94 21.37 15.18
CA VAL A 386 -15.29 21.60 14.64
C VAL A 386 -16.30 21.20 15.69
N TYR A 387 -17.29 22.04 15.94
CA TYR A 387 -18.31 21.75 16.95
C TYR A 387 -19.70 22.24 16.54
N GLY A 388 -20.72 21.52 17.00
CA GLY A 388 -22.11 21.76 16.67
C GLY A 388 -23.07 21.22 17.74
N LEU A 389 -24.33 21.60 17.64
CA LEU A 389 -25.38 21.27 18.61
C LEU A 389 -26.30 20.19 18.06
N MET A 390 -26.56 19.15 18.86
CA MET A 390 -27.57 18.13 18.56
C MET A 390 -28.19 17.66 19.88
N ASP A 391 -29.52 17.64 19.94
CA ASP A 391 -30.29 17.13 21.09
C ASP A 391 -29.80 17.68 22.44
N GLY A 392 -29.68 19.01 22.54
CA GLY A 392 -29.26 19.70 23.78
C GLY A 392 -27.80 19.47 24.21
N THR A 393 -26.98 18.88 23.33
CA THR A 393 -25.57 18.59 23.60
C THR A 393 -24.68 19.17 22.51
N VAL A 394 -23.64 19.89 22.90
CA VAL A 394 -22.59 20.34 21.98
C VAL A 394 -21.60 19.20 21.80
N TYR A 395 -21.45 18.77 20.55
CA TYR A 395 -20.44 17.81 20.13
C TYR A 395 -19.26 18.56 19.54
N VAL A 396 -18.05 18.12 19.89
CA VAL A 396 -16.79 18.71 19.45
C VAL A 396 -15.95 17.59 18.85
N SER A 397 -15.39 17.84 17.66
CA SER A 397 -14.45 16.95 16.97
C SER A 397 -13.16 17.71 16.67
N GLY A 398 -12.03 17.12 17.07
CA GLY A 398 -10.69 17.63 16.87
C GLY A 398 -9.88 16.74 15.94
N ARG A 399 -9.04 17.38 15.12
CA ARG A 399 -7.97 16.74 14.34
C ARG A 399 -6.68 17.53 14.42
N ALA A 400 -5.55 16.85 14.34
CA ALA A 400 -4.23 17.46 14.27
C ALA A 400 -3.32 16.72 13.28
N ARG A 401 -2.46 17.47 12.56
CA ARG A 401 -1.43 16.91 11.66
C ARG A 401 -0.09 17.55 11.96
N GLY A 402 0.90 16.72 12.30
CA GLY A 402 2.27 17.19 12.57
C GLY A 402 2.39 18.13 13.78
N ALA A 403 1.32 18.30 14.55
CA ALA A 403 1.30 19.15 15.73
C ALA A 403 2.05 18.45 16.88
N LYS A 404 2.88 19.20 17.60
CA LYS A 404 3.62 18.70 18.77
C LYS A 404 2.77 18.72 20.04
N ILE A 405 1.49 18.36 19.93
CA ILE A 405 0.53 18.37 21.04
C ILE A 405 -0.19 17.02 21.10
N ASP A 406 -0.60 16.60 22.30
CA ASP A 406 -1.55 15.52 22.46
C ASP A 406 -2.97 16.12 22.47
N LEU A 407 -3.71 15.91 21.38
CA LEU A 407 -5.03 16.52 21.23
C LEU A 407 -6.04 15.95 22.24
N GLY A 408 -5.92 14.67 22.62
CA GLY A 408 -6.74 14.01 23.61
C GLY A 408 -6.59 14.62 25.00
N GLU A 409 -5.35 14.85 25.44
CA GLU A 409 -5.08 15.59 26.69
C GLU A 409 -5.53 17.05 26.59
N THR A 410 -5.27 17.71 25.45
CA THR A 410 -5.71 19.09 25.22
C THR A 410 -7.23 19.23 25.37
N PHE A 411 -8.01 18.28 24.83
CA PHE A 411 -9.46 18.26 24.97
C PHE A 411 -9.89 18.02 26.43
N ARG A 412 -9.21 17.12 27.15
CA ARG A 412 -9.46 16.88 28.59
C ARG A 412 -9.24 18.14 29.41
N ASP A 413 -8.13 18.84 29.18
CA ASP A 413 -7.79 20.07 29.89
C ASP A 413 -8.77 21.21 29.56
N ALA A 414 -9.08 21.41 28.28
CA ALA A 414 -9.96 22.49 27.84
C ALA A 414 -11.42 22.27 28.24
N LEU A 415 -11.97 21.07 28.02
CA LEU A 415 -13.40 20.81 28.00
C LEU A 415 -13.86 19.78 29.05
N GLY A 416 -12.96 19.00 29.66
CA GLY A 416 -13.31 17.94 30.61
C GLY A 416 -13.95 18.44 31.91
N SER A 417 -13.81 19.73 32.25
CA SER A 417 -14.47 20.33 33.41
C SER A 417 -15.96 20.66 33.18
N ILE A 418 -16.41 20.70 31.92
CA ILE A 418 -17.78 21.10 31.54
C ILE A 418 -18.51 20.01 30.73
N GLY A 419 -17.88 18.87 30.52
CA GLY A 419 -18.42 17.76 29.73
C GLY A 419 -17.54 16.52 29.81
N SER A 420 -17.77 15.58 28.90
CA SER A 420 -16.85 14.47 28.66
C SER A 420 -15.91 14.84 27.53
N ALA A 421 -14.62 14.56 27.68
CA ALA A 421 -13.61 14.84 26.67
C ALA A 421 -12.51 13.79 26.69
N GLY A 422 -11.94 13.50 25.52
CA GLY A 422 -10.84 12.55 25.38
C GLY A 422 -10.47 12.31 23.92
N GLY A 423 -9.56 11.37 23.69
CA GLY A 423 -9.01 11.08 22.37
C GLY A 423 -7.59 10.59 22.43
N HIS A 424 -6.97 10.59 21.25
CA HIS A 424 -5.58 10.28 20.96
C HIS A 424 -4.80 11.56 20.60
N ALA A 425 -3.52 11.42 20.26
CA ALA A 425 -2.65 12.56 20.01
C ALA A 425 -3.08 13.40 18.78
N ASP A 426 -3.66 12.77 17.76
CA ASP A 426 -4.03 13.34 16.48
C ASP A 426 -5.55 13.54 16.29
N MET A 427 -6.38 12.86 17.09
CA MET A 427 -7.83 12.96 17.03
C MET A 427 -8.46 12.98 18.42
N ALA A 428 -9.42 13.87 18.64
CA ALA A 428 -10.11 13.99 19.92
C ALA A 428 -11.57 14.38 19.77
N GLY A 429 -12.36 14.14 20.82
CA GLY A 429 -13.77 14.48 20.87
C GLY A 429 -14.22 14.93 22.24
N ALA A 430 -15.27 15.75 22.29
CA ALA A 430 -15.93 16.13 23.52
C ALA A 430 -17.45 16.23 23.37
N GLN A 431 -18.17 16.06 24.48
CA GLN A 431 -19.62 16.17 24.60
C GLN A 431 -19.96 17.06 25.79
N ILE A 432 -20.63 18.19 25.54
CA ILE A 432 -20.95 19.22 26.54
C ILE A 432 -22.47 19.39 26.60
N PRO A 433 -23.15 18.83 27.61
CA PRO A 433 -24.59 19.03 27.79
C PRO A 433 -24.90 20.51 28.10
N LEU A 434 -25.88 21.11 27.39
CA LEU A 434 -26.29 22.51 27.62
C LEU A 434 -27.02 22.71 28.96
N GLY A 435 -27.65 21.64 29.48
CA GLY A 435 -28.38 21.69 30.74
C GLY A 435 -29.51 22.73 30.71
N ILE A 436 -29.48 23.69 31.63
CA ILE A 436 -30.52 24.73 31.78
C ILE A 436 -30.55 25.68 30.55
N LEU A 437 -29.49 25.74 29.75
CA LEU A 437 -29.43 26.55 28.53
C LEU A 437 -30.19 25.92 27.35
N ASP A 438 -30.69 24.70 27.49
CA ASP A 438 -31.50 24.01 26.48
C ASP A 438 -32.95 24.55 26.42
N ASP A 439 -33.43 25.19 27.49
CA ASP A 439 -34.80 25.71 27.64
C ASP A 439 -35.01 27.11 27.01
N VAL A 440 -34.01 27.65 26.31
CA VAL A 440 -34.08 29.01 25.74
C VAL A 440 -34.74 28.95 24.35
N GLY A 441 -35.88 29.63 24.18
CA GLY A 441 -36.68 29.58 22.94
C GLY A 441 -35.98 30.12 21.68
N ASP A 442 -36.59 29.86 20.50
CA ASP A 442 -36.06 30.14 19.15
C ASP A 442 -35.46 31.55 18.97
N ASP A 443 -36.01 32.57 19.63
CA ASP A 443 -35.54 33.96 19.56
C ASP A 443 -34.12 34.19 20.14
N SER A 444 -33.52 33.17 20.79
CA SER A 444 -32.19 33.26 21.43
C SER A 444 -31.14 32.34 20.82
N ARG A 445 -31.41 31.66 19.69
CA ARG A 445 -30.44 30.73 19.05
C ARG A 445 -29.13 31.40 18.62
N GLU A 446 -29.20 32.64 18.13
CA GLU A 446 -28.01 33.41 17.76
C GLU A 446 -27.15 33.75 19.01
N SER A 447 -27.81 34.00 20.14
CA SER A 447 -27.13 34.20 21.43
C SER A 447 -26.52 32.89 21.95
N LEU A 448 -27.22 31.75 21.83
CA LEU A 448 -26.68 30.44 22.19
C LEU A 448 -25.46 30.06 21.34
N ALA A 449 -25.52 30.26 20.02
CA ALA A 449 -24.39 29.97 19.13
C ALA A 449 -23.17 30.82 19.51
N THR A 450 -23.36 32.09 19.86
CA THR A 450 -22.27 32.97 20.32
C THR A 450 -21.69 32.46 21.65
N ILE A 451 -22.54 32.11 22.62
CA ILE A 451 -22.10 31.57 23.92
C ILE A 451 -21.31 30.27 23.75
N VAL A 452 -21.81 29.34 22.93
CA VAL A 452 -21.12 28.07 22.65
C VAL A 452 -19.77 28.32 22.00
N THR A 453 -19.70 29.28 21.06
CA THR A 453 -18.46 29.69 20.40
C THR A 453 -17.45 30.23 21.40
N ASP A 454 -17.86 31.18 22.25
CA ASP A 454 -16.99 31.79 23.26
C ASP A 454 -16.46 30.76 24.26
N ILE A 455 -17.30 29.80 24.67
CA ILE A 455 -16.89 28.74 25.60
C ILE A 455 -15.94 27.76 24.92
N VAL A 456 -16.31 27.18 23.78
CA VAL A 456 -15.54 26.11 23.15
C VAL A 456 -14.28 26.68 22.50
N ALA A 457 -14.41 27.63 21.58
CA ALA A 457 -13.24 28.21 20.91
C ALA A 457 -12.33 28.93 21.89
N GLY A 458 -12.89 29.69 22.86
CA GLY A 458 -12.11 30.39 23.87
C GLY A 458 -11.22 29.44 24.68
N ARG A 459 -11.80 28.37 25.23
CA ARG A 459 -11.05 27.35 25.99
C ARG A 459 -10.04 26.62 25.13
N MET A 460 -10.39 26.27 23.90
CA MET A 460 -9.47 25.57 23.00
C MET A 460 -8.28 26.45 22.62
N PHE A 461 -8.49 27.71 22.24
CA PHE A 461 -7.39 28.63 21.94
C PHE A 461 -6.51 28.88 23.17
N GLU A 462 -7.10 29.14 24.33
CA GLU A 462 -6.34 29.36 25.57
C GLU A 462 -5.50 28.13 25.93
N THR A 463 -6.06 26.93 25.83
CA THR A 463 -5.35 25.68 26.16
C THR A 463 -4.25 25.40 25.14
N LEU A 464 -4.51 25.58 23.84
CA LEU A 464 -3.54 25.34 22.78
C LEU A 464 -2.36 26.33 22.78
N GLU A 465 -2.58 27.59 23.20
CA GLU A 465 -1.50 28.56 23.41
C GLU A 465 -0.54 28.15 24.55
N HIS A 466 -1.03 27.38 25.53
CA HIS A 466 -0.27 26.95 26.71
C HIS A 466 0.03 25.45 26.72
N ALA A 467 -0.31 24.73 25.65
CA ALA A 467 -0.17 23.29 25.58
C ALA A 467 1.32 22.91 25.68
N THR A 468 1.62 21.98 26.59
CA THR A 468 2.99 21.49 26.76
C THR A 468 3.34 20.64 25.53
N PRO A 469 4.47 20.90 24.85
CA PRO A 469 4.86 20.10 23.70
C PRO A 469 5.00 18.63 24.08
N THR A 470 4.47 17.72 23.27
CA THR A 470 4.76 16.29 23.40
C THR A 470 6.27 16.11 23.30
N PRO A 471 6.94 15.43 24.25
CA PRO A 471 8.37 15.19 24.14
C PRO A 471 8.64 14.46 22.82
N SER A 472 9.46 15.05 21.96
CA SER A 472 9.96 14.34 20.80
C SER A 472 10.82 13.19 21.33
N LEU A 473 10.47 11.95 20.97
CA LEU A 473 11.50 10.93 20.87
C LEU A 473 12.41 11.40 19.74
N ASP A 474 13.46 12.14 20.07
CA ASP A 474 14.57 12.38 19.17
C ASP A 474 15.05 11.01 18.70
N THR A 475 14.83 10.71 17.43
CA THR A 475 15.37 9.52 16.75
C THR A 475 16.89 9.61 16.54
N ASP A 476 17.55 10.62 17.13
CA ASP A 476 19.00 10.77 17.19
C ASP A 476 19.60 10.34 18.54
N VAL A 477 18.98 9.37 19.23
CA VAL A 477 19.74 8.57 20.21
C VAL A 477 20.64 7.63 19.43
N ALA A 478 21.80 8.14 19.01
CA ALA A 478 22.94 7.31 18.69
C ALA A 478 23.22 6.46 19.91
N PHE A 479 22.90 5.17 19.84
CA PHE A 479 23.43 4.19 20.76
C PHE A 479 24.95 4.16 20.55
N GLU A 480 25.68 4.95 21.33
CA GLU A 480 27.11 4.70 21.56
C GLU A 480 27.20 3.34 22.24
N TYR A 481 27.46 2.31 21.44
CA TYR A 481 27.97 1.05 21.95
C TYR A 481 29.27 1.34 22.68
N PRO A 482 29.40 1.03 23.98
CA PRO A 482 30.72 0.87 24.55
C PRO A 482 31.32 -0.37 23.88
N LEU A 483 32.11 -0.14 22.84
CA LEU A 483 33.23 -1.02 22.57
C LEU A 483 34.14 -0.88 23.78
N ASP A 484 34.29 -1.95 24.56
CA ASP A 484 35.60 -2.34 25.06
C ASP A 484 35.58 -3.73 25.72
N GLU A 485 36.63 -4.48 25.34
CA GLU A 485 37.25 -5.72 25.85
C GLU A 485 36.70 -7.11 25.44
#